data_AF-A0A521TAT0-F1
#
_entry.id   AF-A0A521TAT0-F1
#
_cell.length_a   1.000
_cell.length_b   1.000
_cell.length_c   1.000
_cell.angle_alpha   90.00
_cell.angle_beta   90.00
_cell.angle_gamma   90.00
#
_symmetry.space_group_name_H-M   'P 1'
#
loop_
_entity.id
_entity.type
_entity.pdbx_description
1 polymer ?
#
loop_
_entity_poly.entity_id
_entity_poly.type
_entity_poly.pdbx_seq_one_letter_code
_entity_poly.pdbx_strand_id
1 'polypeptide(L)'
;MLAPVRAEIPARLSDKDFWALSERFSEPNGEFQSDNFLSNERGYQAVIPELIKTAKAGRIYLGVGPEQNYPYILALKPQLAIIFDVRRGNLHEQLLYKAIFEMSSDRVDFLSRLFCRPKPEGVTPASSIAAIMAAFQNVSPTEEIYTKNFKDVADQLTVKHGFALHADDLNGIDYVYKTAFYNGGPNLTYNMAGRGSRGGGRGGFGSTYADIQALDDGTGLNRGFLANEENWKAMKDMEERNLILPVVGDFAGSKAIRGVGAWLKEQGAVVSAFYLSNVEQYLNRNGVEDVFLCNVAQLPLDDTSTFIFTGAGRFGGGFGGGGRGGGGGLNTTFLRPMLADAKSCAK
;
A
#
# COMPACT_ATOMS: atom_id res chain seq x y z
N MET A 1 9.28 3.63 42.33
CA MET A 1 9.69 3.34 40.95
C MET A 1 8.78 4.14 40.04
N LEU A 2 9.32 5.10 39.29
CA LEU A 2 8.55 5.81 38.25
C LEU A 2 8.25 4.79 37.14
N ALA A 3 6.99 4.66 36.75
CA ALA A 3 6.63 3.86 35.58
C ALA A 3 7.40 4.39 34.36
N PRO A 4 7.95 3.53 33.49
CA PRO A 4 8.59 4.01 32.27
C PRO A 4 7.58 4.84 31.48
N VAL A 5 7.98 6.05 31.08
CA VAL A 5 7.20 6.88 30.16
C VAL A 5 6.99 6.04 28.91
N ARG A 6 5.73 5.66 28.65
CA ARG A 6 5.33 4.96 27.43
C ARG A 6 5.65 5.92 26.28
N ALA A 7 6.63 5.58 25.44
CA ALA A 7 6.93 6.39 24.28
C ALA A 7 5.70 6.35 23.37
N GLU A 8 5.22 7.49 22.88
CA GLU A 8 4.13 7.54 21.91
C GLU A 8 4.73 7.61 20.50
N ILE A 9 4.01 7.05 19.51
CA ILE A 9 4.38 7.21 18.10
C ILE A 9 4.42 8.72 17.81
N PRO A 10 5.57 9.28 17.37
CA PRO A 10 5.68 10.71 17.15
C PRO A 10 4.80 11.12 15.97
N ALA A 11 4.31 12.37 15.99
CA ALA A 11 3.50 12.93 14.91
C ALA A 11 4.25 13.07 13.57
N ARG A 12 5.57 12.82 13.57
CA ARG A 12 6.48 12.81 12.41
C ARG A 12 7.69 11.94 12.76
N LEU A 13 8.18 11.14 11.81
CA LEU A 13 9.48 10.49 11.92
C LEU A 13 10.56 11.39 11.30
N SER A 14 11.74 11.48 11.94
CA SER A 14 12.90 12.08 11.27
C SER A 14 13.32 11.20 10.09
N ASP A 15 14.03 11.75 9.11
CA ASP A 15 14.51 10.95 7.96
C ASP A 15 15.40 9.79 8.41
N LYS A 16 16.20 10.02 9.45
CA LYS A 16 17.02 9.00 10.08
C LYS A 16 16.17 7.89 10.71
N ASP A 17 15.13 8.24 11.47
CA ASP A 17 14.27 7.25 12.12
C ASP A 17 13.44 6.48 11.09
N PHE A 18 12.92 7.16 10.08
CA PHE A 18 12.21 6.54 8.96
C PHE A 18 13.05 5.45 8.29
N TRP A 19 14.27 5.82 7.86
CA TRP A 19 15.15 4.88 7.19
C TRP A 19 15.63 3.77 8.13
N ALA A 20 15.99 4.11 9.37
CA ALA A 20 16.43 3.14 10.36
C ALA A 20 15.33 2.12 10.71
N LEU A 21 14.07 2.54 10.83
CA LEU A 21 12.96 1.62 11.07
C LEU A 21 12.68 0.72 9.87
N SER A 22 12.68 1.29 8.65
CA SER A 22 12.52 0.53 7.41
C SER A 22 13.56 -0.59 7.31
N GLU A 23 14.85 -0.27 7.50
CA GLU A 23 15.96 -1.23 7.45
C GLU A 23 15.95 -2.21 8.63
N ARG A 24 15.66 -1.71 9.85
CA ARG A 24 15.61 -2.54 11.06
C ARG A 24 14.57 -3.63 10.92
N PHE A 25 13.40 -3.32 10.38
CA PHE A 25 12.31 -4.30 10.24
C PHE A 25 12.45 -5.15 9.00
N SER A 26 13.05 -4.64 7.93
CA SER A 26 13.12 -5.34 6.66
C SER A 26 13.89 -6.65 6.71
N GLU A 27 13.37 -7.64 6.01
CA GLU A 27 14.00 -8.93 5.71
C GLU A 27 14.77 -8.86 4.37
N PRO A 28 15.60 -9.86 4.05
CA PRO A 28 16.16 -9.99 2.70
C PRO A 28 15.05 -10.00 1.63
N ASN A 29 15.37 -9.51 0.44
CA ASN A 29 14.44 -9.54 -0.70
C ASN A 29 14.00 -10.98 -0.99
N GLY A 30 12.69 -11.22 -1.02
CA GLY A 30 12.13 -12.50 -1.45
C GLY A 30 11.57 -12.44 -2.88
N GLU A 31 10.87 -13.50 -3.26
CA GLU A 31 10.34 -13.69 -4.62
C GLU A 31 8.81 -13.72 -4.63
N PHE A 32 8.23 -13.16 -5.69
CA PHE A 32 6.83 -13.34 -6.03
C PHE A 32 6.73 -13.62 -7.53
N GLN A 33 5.75 -14.43 -7.92
CA GLN A 33 5.60 -14.94 -9.29
C GLN A 33 5.34 -13.87 -10.38
N SER A 34 5.14 -12.60 -10.01
CA SER A 34 4.84 -11.51 -10.94
C SER A 34 5.33 -10.15 -10.42
N ASP A 35 5.74 -9.29 -11.35
CA ASP A 35 6.01 -7.88 -11.08
C ASP A 35 4.69 -7.11 -11.15
N ASN A 36 4.03 -6.94 -10.02
CA ASN A 36 2.79 -6.17 -9.95
C ASN A 36 3.01 -4.91 -9.09
N PHE A 37 2.73 -3.75 -9.69
CA PHE A 37 2.80 -2.40 -9.10
C PHE A 37 1.44 -1.68 -9.18
N LEU A 38 0.36 -2.47 -9.15
CA LEU A 38 -1.02 -2.00 -9.18
C LEU A 38 -1.90 -3.14 -8.67
N SER A 39 -2.94 -2.82 -7.90
CA SER A 39 -3.96 -3.80 -7.49
C SER A 39 -4.86 -4.21 -8.66
N ASN A 40 -5.30 -5.47 -8.68
CA ASN A 40 -6.39 -5.93 -9.55
C ASN A 40 -7.73 -6.07 -8.80
N GLU A 41 -7.78 -5.65 -7.54
CA GLU A 41 -8.97 -5.76 -6.71
C GLU A 41 -9.95 -4.63 -7.02
N ARG A 42 -11.19 -4.97 -7.39
CA ARG A 42 -12.20 -3.97 -7.76
C ARG A 42 -13.12 -3.58 -6.61
N GLY A 43 -13.19 -4.40 -5.56
CA GLY A 43 -14.11 -4.24 -4.44
C GLY A 43 -13.47 -3.71 -3.16
N TYR A 44 -12.18 -3.35 -3.18
CA TYR A 44 -11.41 -3.06 -1.97
C TYR A 44 -11.96 -1.87 -1.16
N GLN A 45 -12.64 -0.92 -1.80
CA GLN A 45 -13.24 0.21 -1.08
C GLN A 45 -14.57 -0.13 -0.39
N ALA A 46 -15.27 -1.19 -0.82
CA ALA A 46 -16.65 -1.47 -0.40
C ALA A 46 -16.79 -1.84 1.08
N VAL A 47 -15.73 -2.35 1.71
CA VAL A 47 -15.71 -2.69 3.13
C VAL A 47 -15.46 -1.50 4.05
N ILE A 48 -15.03 -0.35 3.51
CA ILE A 48 -14.62 0.81 4.34
C ILE A 48 -15.74 1.30 5.27
N PRO A 49 -17.01 1.43 4.83
CA PRO A 49 -18.11 1.83 5.73
C PRO A 49 -18.30 0.89 6.93
N GLU A 50 -18.12 -0.42 6.76
CA GLU A 50 -18.21 -1.39 7.87
C GLU A 50 -16.93 -1.41 8.71
N LEU A 51 -15.77 -1.26 8.07
CA LEU A 51 -14.47 -1.23 8.74
C LEU A 51 -14.43 -0.14 9.81
N ILE A 52 -14.84 1.08 9.48
CA ILE A 52 -14.79 2.22 10.40
C ILE A 52 -15.80 2.15 11.56
N LYS A 53 -16.74 1.20 11.53
CA LYS A 53 -17.63 0.92 12.68
C LYS A 53 -16.93 0.07 13.75
N THR A 54 -15.91 -0.68 13.36
CA THR A 54 -15.21 -1.63 14.24
C THR A 54 -13.79 -1.17 14.52
N ALA A 55 -12.98 -1.00 13.48
CA ALA A 55 -11.57 -0.64 13.61
C ALA A 55 -11.43 0.82 14.07
N LYS A 56 -10.66 1.02 15.14
CA LYS A 56 -10.48 2.34 15.76
C LYS A 56 -9.52 3.21 14.95
N ALA A 57 -9.94 4.42 14.62
CA ALA A 57 -9.10 5.41 13.96
C ALA A 57 -7.95 5.90 14.87
N GLY A 58 -6.93 6.55 14.30
CA GLY A 58 -5.82 7.14 15.07
C GLY A 58 -4.85 6.11 15.68
N ARG A 59 -4.84 4.90 15.13
CA ARG A 59 -4.03 3.76 15.59
C ARG A 59 -3.06 3.30 14.50
N ILE A 60 -2.42 2.14 14.62
CA ILE A 60 -1.50 1.66 13.58
C ILE A 60 -2.27 0.98 12.45
N TYR A 61 -1.92 1.31 11.22
CA TYR A 61 -2.38 0.58 10.04
C TYR A 61 -1.26 -0.30 9.51
N LEU A 62 -1.58 -1.56 9.20
CA LEU A 62 -0.68 -2.50 8.54
C LEU A 62 -1.28 -2.92 7.20
N GLY A 63 -0.46 -3.19 6.18
CA GLY A 63 -0.99 -3.63 4.89
C GLY A 63 0.03 -4.25 3.96
N VAL A 64 -0.44 -4.97 2.93
CA VAL A 64 0.39 -5.54 1.85
C VAL A 64 0.17 -4.87 0.49
N GLY A 65 1.20 -4.87 -0.35
CA GLY A 65 1.15 -4.35 -1.72
C GLY A 65 1.00 -2.81 -1.75
N PRO A 66 0.71 -2.19 -2.90
CA PRO A 66 0.97 -0.77 -3.01
C PRO A 66 -0.21 0.12 -2.61
N GLU A 67 -0.73 0.95 -3.51
CA GLU A 67 -1.57 2.10 -3.19
C GLU A 67 -3.02 1.75 -2.81
N GLN A 68 -3.47 0.49 -2.99
CA GLN A 68 -4.77 0.04 -2.48
C GLN A 68 -4.88 0.16 -0.95
N ASN A 69 -3.76 0.33 -0.26
CA ASN A 69 -3.71 0.65 1.16
C ASN A 69 -4.25 2.05 1.48
N TYR A 70 -4.14 3.01 0.56
CA TYR A 70 -4.35 4.43 0.84
C TYR A 70 -5.79 4.79 1.24
N PRO A 71 -6.85 4.20 0.65
CA PRO A 71 -8.22 4.45 1.11
C PRO A 71 -8.47 4.01 2.55
N TYR A 72 -7.85 2.91 3.00
CA TYR A 72 -7.94 2.48 4.39
C TYR A 72 -7.17 3.41 5.31
N ILE A 73 -5.99 3.87 4.89
CA ILE A 73 -5.20 4.87 5.62
C ILE A 73 -6.00 6.17 5.78
N LEU A 74 -6.62 6.66 4.72
CA LEU A 74 -7.47 7.86 4.77
C LEU A 74 -8.69 7.69 5.68
N ALA A 75 -9.32 6.53 5.66
CA ALA A 75 -10.48 6.23 6.49
C ALA A 75 -10.12 6.09 7.98
N LEU A 76 -9.02 5.40 8.29
CA LEU A 76 -8.59 5.10 9.66
C LEU A 76 -7.69 6.17 10.28
N LYS A 77 -7.13 7.09 9.47
CA LYS A 77 -6.28 8.20 9.91
C LYS A 77 -5.20 7.74 10.91
N PRO A 78 -4.37 6.75 10.54
CA PRO A 78 -3.46 6.11 11.48
C PRO A 78 -2.36 7.07 11.96
N GLN A 79 -1.81 6.79 13.15
CA GLN A 79 -0.60 7.48 13.63
C GLN A 79 0.63 7.13 12.78
N LEU A 80 0.67 5.90 12.27
CA LEU A 80 1.69 5.36 11.39
C LEU A 80 1.07 4.25 10.55
N ALA A 81 1.35 4.24 9.24
CA ALA A 81 1.05 3.15 8.34
C ALA A 81 2.33 2.37 8.04
N ILE A 82 2.27 1.05 8.09
CA ILE A 82 3.39 0.16 7.73
C ILE A 82 2.93 -0.74 6.59
N ILE A 83 3.62 -0.64 5.46
CA ILE A 83 3.30 -1.39 4.24
C ILE A 83 4.36 -2.46 4.03
N PHE A 84 3.97 -3.71 4.20
CA PHE A 84 4.81 -4.88 3.99
C PHE A 84 4.71 -5.37 2.55
N ASP A 85 5.80 -5.93 2.04
CA ASP A 85 5.76 -6.82 0.88
C ASP A 85 6.98 -7.72 0.95
N VAL A 86 6.87 -8.95 0.46
CA VAL A 86 8.02 -9.87 0.38
C VAL A 86 9.10 -9.35 -0.59
N ARG A 87 8.70 -8.50 -1.55
CA ARG A 87 9.57 -7.90 -2.56
C ARG A 87 10.05 -6.52 -2.13
N ARG A 88 11.34 -6.29 -2.30
CA ARG A 88 11.97 -4.95 -2.23
C ARG A 88 11.46 -4.00 -3.32
N GLY A 89 10.96 -4.54 -4.44
CA GLY A 89 10.29 -3.75 -5.48
C GLY A 89 9.08 -2.95 -5.00
N ASN A 90 8.32 -3.44 -4.01
CA ASN A 90 7.24 -2.64 -3.41
C ASN A 90 7.80 -1.50 -2.55
N LEU A 91 8.93 -1.71 -1.85
CA LEU A 91 9.63 -0.63 -1.15
C LEU A 91 10.10 0.44 -2.15
N HIS A 92 10.64 0.04 -3.30
CA HIS A 92 11.01 0.97 -4.38
C HIS A 92 9.82 1.78 -4.88
N GLU A 93 8.68 1.13 -5.09
CA GLU A 93 7.44 1.80 -5.47
C GLU A 93 6.97 2.80 -4.40
N GLN A 94 6.97 2.42 -3.12
CA GLN A 94 6.59 3.33 -2.04
C GLN A 94 7.55 4.53 -1.92
N LEU A 95 8.87 4.33 -2.10
CA LEU A 95 9.83 5.44 -2.16
C LEU A 95 9.61 6.36 -3.37
N LEU A 96 9.22 5.80 -4.52
CA LEU A 96 8.83 6.59 -5.70
C LEU A 96 7.59 7.44 -5.40
N TYR A 97 6.53 6.84 -4.84
CA TYR A 97 5.32 7.56 -4.43
C TYR A 97 5.66 8.69 -3.45
N LYS A 98 6.43 8.40 -2.40
CA LYS A 98 6.89 9.38 -1.41
C LYS A 98 7.53 10.59 -2.09
N ALA A 99 8.55 10.37 -2.92
CA ALA A 99 9.24 11.45 -3.59
C ALA A 99 8.30 12.28 -4.47
N ILE A 100 7.43 11.61 -5.25
CA ILE A 100 6.49 12.30 -6.14
C ILE A 100 5.46 13.08 -5.35
N PHE A 101 4.87 12.54 -4.27
CA PHE A 101 3.96 13.28 -3.40
C PHE A 101 4.62 14.55 -2.86
N GLU A 102 5.84 14.45 -2.35
CA GLU A 102 6.54 15.60 -1.78
C GLU A 102 6.87 16.68 -2.82
N MET A 103 7.26 16.29 -4.03
CA MET A 103 7.60 17.22 -5.12
C MET A 103 6.38 17.84 -5.81
N SER A 104 5.20 17.27 -5.61
CA SER A 104 3.98 17.69 -6.30
C SER A 104 3.21 18.73 -5.50
N SER A 105 2.58 19.65 -6.22
CA SER A 105 1.76 20.74 -5.67
C SER A 105 0.28 20.39 -5.52
N ASP A 106 -0.23 19.53 -6.42
CA ASP A 106 -1.62 19.08 -6.47
C ASP A 106 -1.72 17.67 -7.09
N ARG A 107 -2.89 17.03 -7.06
CA ARG A 107 -3.06 15.68 -7.61
C ARG A 107 -2.88 15.57 -9.13
N VAL A 108 -2.95 16.67 -9.87
CA VAL A 108 -2.73 16.68 -11.33
C VAL A 108 -1.23 16.75 -11.63
N ASP A 109 -0.49 17.59 -10.91
CA ASP A 109 0.98 17.66 -10.92
C ASP A 109 1.59 16.32 -10.48
N PHE A 110 1.00 15.69 -9.46
CA PHE A 110 1.34 14.33 -9.04
C PHE A 110 1.27 13.33 -10.19
N LEU A 111 0.16 13.28 -10.94
CA LEU A 111 0.01 12.36 -12.06
C LEU A 111 0.87 12.75 -13.27
N SER A 112 1.13 14.04 -13.48
CA SER A 112 2.06 14.53 -14.50
C SER A 112 3.47 14.01 -14.24
N ARG A 113 3.92 14.07 -12.98
CA ARG A 113 5.20 13.52 -12.55
C ARG A 113 5.19 12.00 -12.65
N LEU A 114 4.24 11.32 -12.01
CA LEU A 114 4.15 9.86 -11.98
C LEU A 114 4.12 9.24 -13.38
N PHE A 115 3.38 9.81 -14.33
CA PHE A 115 3.34 9.26 -15.68
C PHE A 115 4.38 9.85 -16.62
N CYS A 116 5.22 10.78 -16.13
CA CYS A 116 6.20 11.53 -16.92
C CYS A 116 5.59 12.20 -18.16
N ARG A 117 4.36 12.71 -18.01
CA ARG A 117 3.57 13.36 -19.06
C ARG A 117 3.46 14.85 -18.76
N PRO A 118 3.52 15.74 -19.76
CA PRO A 118 3.12 17.13 -19.57
C PRO A 118 1.74 17.25 -18.92
N LYS A 119 1.54 18.28 -18.07
CA LYS A 119 0.22 18.55 -17.46
C LYS A 119 -0.78 18.86 -18.58
N PRO A 120 -1.85 18.06 -18.76
CA PRO A 120 -2.82 18.30 -19.81
C PRO A 120 -3.60 19.58 -19.55
N GLU A 121 -3.99 20.27 -20.63
CA GLU A 121 -4.88 21.43 -20.55
C GLU A 121 -6.31 21.01 -20.15
N GLY A 122 -7.08 21.95 -19.59
CA GLY A 122 -8.51 21.76 -19.33
C GLY A 122 -8.87 20.91 -18.11
N VAL A 123 -7.89 20.38 -17.37
CA VAL A 123 -8.12 19.71 -16.08
C VAL A 123 -7.48 20.47 -14.93
N THR A 124 -8.16 20.44 -13.78
CA THR A 124 -7.71 21.10 -12.55
C THR A 124 -7.80 20.11 -11.39
N PRO A 125 -7.25 20.44 -10.21
CA PRO A 125 -7.42 19.62 -9.01
C PRO A 125 -8.88 19.43 -8.58
N ALA A 126 -9.85 20.19 -9.12
CA ALA A 126 -11.28 20.00 -8.87
C ALA A 126 -11.97 19.05 -9.87
N SER A 127 -11.34 18.72 -11.00
CA SER A 127 -11.90 17.83 -12.04
C SER A 127 -12.08 16.40 -11.51
N SER A 128 -13.06 15.62 -11.98
CA SER A 128 -13.17 14.22 -11.54
C SER A 128 -11.91 13.42 -11.90
N ILE A 129 -11.58 12.39 -11.13
CA ILE A 129 -10.41 11.55 -11.43
C ILE A 129 -10.52 10.89 -12.81
N ALA A 130 -11.72 10.51 -13.24
CA ALA A 130 -11.98 10.00 -14.58
C ALA A 130 -11.62 11.03 -15.67
N ALA A 131 -11.97 12.31 -15.49
CA ALA A 131 -11.61 13.37 -16.44
C ALA A 131 -10.09 13.62 -16.48
N ILE A 132 -9.43 13.61 -15.32
CA ILE A 132 -7.97 13.76 -15.24
C ILE A 132 -7.27 12.60 -15.97
N MET A 133 -7.69 11.35 -15.72
CA MET A 133 -7.13 10.17 -16.38
C MET A 133 -7.35 10.19 -17.89
N ALA A 134 -8.54 10.54 -18.35
CA ALA A 134 -8.85 10.69 -19.78
C ALA A 134 -7.98 11.77 -20.45
N ALA A 135 -7.71 12.87 -19.75
CA ALA A 135 -6.81 13.91 -20.26
C ALA A 135 -5.36 13.40 -20.38
N PHE A 136 -4.85 12.69 -19.39
CA PHE A 136 -3.51 12.08 -19.45
C PHE A 136 -3.37 10.98 -20.50
N GLN A 137 -4.45 10.26 -20.84
CA GLN A 137 -4.41 9.27 -21.94
C GLN A 137 -4.07 9.91 -23.29
N ASN A 138 -4.42 11.18 -23.50
CA ASN A 138 -4.20 11.91 -24.75
C ASN A 138 -2.84 12.63 -24.82
N VAL A 139 -2.02 12.55 -23.78
CA VAL A 139 -0.70 13.18 -23.71
C VAL A 139 0.36 12.10 -23.55
N SER A 140 1.30 12.00 -24.48
CA SER A 140 2.38 11.01 -24.40
C SER A 140 3.42 11.37 -23.32
N PRO A 141 4.06 10.36 -22.69
CA PRO A 141 5.22 10.63 -21.85
C PRO A 141 6.40 11.04 -22.72
N THR A 142 7.39 11.73 -22.15
CA THR A 142 8.62 12.07 -22.88
C THR A 142 9.86 11.66 -22.10
N GLU A 143 10.92 11.27 -22.81
CA GLU A 143 12.20 10.86 -22.20
C GLU A 143 12.84 12.02 -21.43
N GLU A 144 12.64 13.26 -21.88
CA GLU A 144 13.15 14.45 -21.21
C GLU A 144 12.49 14.65 -19.85
N ILE A 145 11.15 14.52 -19.77
CA ILE A 145 10.41 14.61 -18.51
C ILE A 145 10.77 13.43 -17.61
N TYR A 146 10.88 12.22 -18.16
CA TYR A 146 11.31 11.04 -17.41
C TYR A 146 12.68 11.24 -16.77
N THR A 147 13.69 11.59 -17.58
CA THR A 147 15.07 11.76 -17.12
C THR A 147 15.15 12.84 -16.05
N LYS A 148 14.46 13.96 -16.25
CA LYS A 148 14.39 15.04 -15.26
C LYS A 148 13.72 14.56 -13.97
N ASN A 149 12.54 13.98 -14.06
CA ASN A 149 11.78 13.56 -12.88
C ASN A 149 12.51 12.47 -12.10
N PHE A 150 13.14 11.50 -12.77
CA PHE A 150 13.90 10.46 -12.08
C PHE A 150 15.11 11.03 -11.34
N LYS A 151 15.81 12.00 -11.94
CA LYS A 151 16.87 12.74 -11.24
C LYS A 151 16.31 13.45 -10.00
N ASP A 152 15.18 14.15 -10.13
CA ASP A 152 14.55 14.86 -9.01
C ASP A 152 14.10 13.87 -7.91
N VAL A 153 13.57 12.68 -8.26
CA VAL A 153 13.26 11.60 -7.31
C VAL A 153 14.52 11.15 -6.56
N ALA A 154 15.60 10.88 -7.29
CA ALA A 154 16.87 10.46 -6.68
C ALA A 154 17.42 11.54 -5.73
N ASP A 155 17.42 12.80 -6.13
CA ASP A 155 17.85 13.93 -5.30
C ASP A 155 16.93 14.09 -4.06
N GLN A 156 15.62 13.93 -4.21
CA GLN A 156 14.69 13.98 -3.09
C GLN A 156 15.06 12.93 -2.03
N LEU A 157 15.23 11.68 -2.45
CA LEU A 157 15.50 10.57 -1.54
C LEU A 157 16.90 10.62 -0.92
N THR A 158 17.91 11.03 -1.70
CA THR A 158 19.32 10.95 -1.28
C THR A 158 19.90 12.26 -0.79
N VAL A 159 19.55 13.40 -1.41
CA VAL A 159 20.11 14.72 -1.06
C VAL A 159 19.23 15.41 -0.02
N LYS A 160 17.92 15.47 -0.25
CA LYS A 160 17.00 16.14 0.70
C LYS A 160 16.80 15.30 1.97
N HIS A 161 16.48 14.02 1.83
CA HIS A 161 16.25 13.15 3.01
C HIS A 161 17.53 12.48 3.54
N GLY A 162 18.57 12.33 2.72
CA GLY A 162 19.78 11.63 3.17
C GLY A 162 19.58 10.13 3.42
N PHE A 163 18.59 9.49 2.78
CA PHE A 163 18.39 8.06 2.95
C PHE A 163 19.60 7.29 2.44
N ALA A 164 20.11 6.37 3.28
CA ALA A 164 21.24 5.52 2.95
C ALA A 164 20.77 4.33 2.10
N LEU A 165 20.29 4.64 0.89
CA LEU A 165 19.81 3.66 -0.08
C LEU A 165 20.88 2.59 -0.37
N HIS A 166 20.45 1.36 -0.55
CA HIS A 166 21.31 0.27 -1.02
C HIS A 166 21.75 0.55 -2.47
N ALA A 167 22.86 -0.04 -2.89
CA ALA A 167 23.42 0.19 -4.23
C ALA A 167 22.43 -0.04 -5.38
N ASP A 168 21.50 -0.99 -5.21
CA ASP A 168 20.52 -1.36 -6.23
C ASP A 168 19.18 -0.61 -6.10
N ASP A 169 18.98 0.24 -5.09
CA ASP A 169 17.69 0.90 -4.86
C ASP A 169 17.29 1.83 -5.98
N LEU A 170 18.20 2.69 -6.44
CA LEU A 170 17.89 3.61 -7.52
C LEU A 170 17.60 2.86 -8.83
N ASN A 171 18.28 1.73 -9.07
CA ASN A 171 18.00 0.88 -10.23
C ASN A 171 16.62 0.22 -10.13
N GLY A 172 16.23 -0.21 -8.93
CA GLY A 172 14.89 -0.76 -8.68
C GLY A 172 13.79 0.29 -8.83
N ILE A 173 14.01 1.51 -8.31
CA ILE A 173 13.10 2.65 -8.49
C ILE A 173 12.99 3.02 -9.98
N ASP A 174 14.10 3.08 -10.71
CA ASP A 174 14.12 3.31 -12.17
C ASP A 174 13.30 2.24 -12.90
N TYR A 175 13.49 0.97 -12.54
CA TYR A 175 12.73 -0.14 -13.12
C TYR A 175 11.22 0.03 -12.90
N VAL A 176 10.78 0.27 -11.66
CA VAL A 176 9.36 0.50 -11.35
C VAL A 176 8.84 1.71 -12.15
N TYR A 177 9.56 2.82 -12.09
CA TYR A 177 9.12 4.07 -12.70
C TYR A 177 9.02 3.96 -14.23
N LYS A 178 10.04 3.37 -14.88
CA LYS A 178 10.06 3.18 -16.33
C LYS A 178 9.02 2.17 -16.79
N THR A 179 9.00 0.99 -16.17
CA THR A 179 8.19 -0.13 -16.67
C THR A 179 6.72 0.00 -16.32
N ALA A 180 6.39 0.52 -15.13
CA ALA A 180 5.03 0.66 -14.68
C ALA A 180 4.43 1.99 -15.15
N PHE A 181 4.99 3.11 -14.69
CA PHE A 181 4.29 4.39 -14.75
C PHE A 181 4.61 5.21 -16.00
N TYR A 182 5.87 5.22 -16.46
CA TYR A 182 6.24 5.85 -17.73
C TYR A 182 5.62 5.10 -18.92
N ASN A 183 5.87 3.79 -19.03
CA ASN A 183 5.35 2.97 -20.14
C ASN A 183 3.84 2.73 -20.05
N GLY A 184 3.32 2.40 -18.87
CA GLY A 184 1.91 2.09 -18.68
C GLY A 184 1.02 3.32 -18.55
N GLY A 185 1.46 4.32 -17.77
CA GLY A 185 0.68 5.52 -17.48
C GLY A 185 -0.74 5.17 -16.97
N PRO A 186 -1.78 5.88 -17.45
CA PRO A 186 -3.17 5.54 -17.14
C PRO A 186 -3.58 4.11 -17.53
N ASN A 187 -2.88 3.48 -18.48
CA ASN A 187 -3.17 2.14 -18.99
C ASN A 187 -2.34 1.04 -18.31
N LEU A 188 -1.56 1.36 -17.27
CA LEU A 188 -0.88 0.36 -16.45
C LEU A 188 -1.91 -0.66 -15.94
N THR A 189 -1.60 -1.95 -16.05
CA THR A 189 -2.43 -3.03 -15.51
C THR A 189 -1.61 -3.84 -14.50
N TYR A 190 -2.28 -4.69 -13.71
CA TYR A 190 -1.63 -5.62 -12.78
C TYR A 190 -0.49 -6.42 -13.43
N ASN A 191 -0.66 -6.88 -14.68
CA ASN A 191 0.34 -7.66 -15.42
C ASN A 191 1.38 -6.79 -16.16
N MET A 192 1.47 -5.49 -15.82
CA MET A 192 2.32 -4.49 -16.45
C MET A 192 1.95 -4.18 -17.92
N ALA A 193 2.55 -3.14 -18.48
CA ALA A 193 2.27 -2.68 -19.85
C ALA A 193 2.82 -3.59 -20.98
N GLY A 194 3.45 -4.73 -20.66
CA GLY A 194 4.30 -5.47 -21.59
C GLY A 194 3.89 -6.91 -21.95
N ARG A 195 2.94 -7.53 -21.24
CA ARG A 195 2.47 -8.89 -21.57
C ARG A 195 1.10 -8.87 -22.26
N GLY A 196 1.08 -8.38 -23.50
CA GLY A 196 0.02 -8.73 -24.46
C GLY A 196 -1.22 -7.81 -24.54
N SER A 197 -1.19 -6.56 -24.07
CA SER A 197 -2.31 -5.64 -24.29
C SER A 197 -2.27 -4.98 -25.67
N ARG A 198 -2.28 -5.80 -26.74
CA ARG A 198 -2.79 -5.37 -28.05
C ARG A 198 -4.30 -5.52 -28.01
N GLY A 199 -5.00 -4.45 -27.63
CA GLY A 199 -6.46 -4.52 -27.53
C GLY A 199 -7.12 -3.16 -27.32
N GLY A 200 -6.97 -2.25 -28.28
CA GLY A 200 -7.93 -1.18 -28.46
C GLY A 200 -9.28 -1.79 -28.85
N GLY A 201 -10.11 -2.10 -27.86
CA GLY A 201 -11.41 -2.72 -28.04
C GLY A 201 -12.01 -3.05 -26.68
N ARG A 202 -13.32 -2.84 -26.54
CA ARG A 202 -14.12 -3.21 -25.35
C ARG A 202 -13.88 -4.70 -25.00
N GLY A 203 -12.89 -5.02 -24.16
CA GLY A 203 -12.59 -6.41 -23.78
C GLY A 203 -11.14 -6.76 -23.36
N GLY A 204 -10.28 -5.80 -23.00
CA GLY A 204 -8.93 -6.12 -22.48
C GLY A 204 -8.97 -6.68 -21.05
N PHE A 205 -8.34 -7.84 -20.81
CA PHE A 205 -8.41 -8.65 -19.59
C PHE A 205 -7.63 -8.09 -18.37
N GLY A 206 -7.98 -6.88 -17.90
CA GLY A 206 -7.49 -6.34 -16.62
C GLY A 206 -7.93 -4.89 -16.38
N SER A 207 -8.23 -4.54 -15.13
CA SER A 207 -8.46 -3.14 -14.73
C SER A 207 -7.16 -2.35 -14.88
N THR A 208 -7.24 -1.20 -15.54
CA THR A 208 -6.12 -0.25 -15.67
C THR A 208 -5.96 0.59 -14.41
N TYR A 209 -4.84 1.33 -14.28
CA TYR A 209 -4.66 2.31 -13.22
C TYR A 209 -5.80 3.32 -13.22
N ALA A 210 -6.19 3.82 -14.40
CA ALA A 210 -7.35 4.70 -14.53
C ALA A 210 -8.65 4.06 -14.01
N ASP A 211 -8.89 2.78 -14.32
CA ASP A 211 -10.07 2.05 -13.83
C ASP A 211 -10.04 1.90 -12.30
N ILE A 212 -8.91 1.47 -11.74
CA ILE A 212 -8.75 1.24 -10.29
C ILE A 212 -8.94 2.55 -9.51
N GLN A 213 -8.31 3.63 -9.95
CA GLN A 213 -8.43 4.93 -9.27
C GLN A 213 -9.83 5.56 -9.43
N ALA A 214 -10.64 5.10 -10.38
CA ALA A 214 -12.02 5.53 -10.57
C ALA A 214 -13.05 4.72 -9.74
N LEU A 215 -12.64 3.63 -9.09
CA LEU A 215 -13.55 2.79 -8.29
C LEU A 215 -14.18 3.56 -7.12
N ASP A 216 -15.39 3.15 -6.75
CA ASP A 216 -16.11 3.63 -5.58
C ASP A 216 -16.30 2.51 -4.53
N ASP A 217 -16.91 2.87 -3.40
CA ASP A 217 -17.23 1.96 -2.30
C ASP A 217 -18.53 1.16 -2.49
N GLY A 218 -19.09 1.11 -3.71
CA GLY A 218 -20.38 0.50 -4.00
C GLY A 218 -21.60 1.37 -3.67
N THR A 219 -21.39 2.55 -3.07
CA THR A 219 -22.44 3.57 -2.82
C THR A 219 -22.30 4.81 -3.70
N GLY A 220 -21.34 4.79 -4.64
CA GLY A 220 -21.02 5.93 -5.51
C GLY A 220 -19.96 6.88 -4.92
N LEU A 221 -19.44 6.61 -3.71
CA LEU A 221 -18.39 7.42 -3.11
C LEU A 221 -17.00 6.80 -3.39
N ASN A 222 -16.19 7.51 -4.18
CA ASN A 222 -14.77 7.18 -4.36
C ASN A 222 -13.97 7.64 -3.12
N ARG A 223 -13.37 6.67 -2.42
CA ARG A 223 -12.55 6.84 -1.21
C ARG A 223 -11.05 6.84 -1.50
N GLY A 224 -10.68 6.78 -2.78
CA GLY A 224 -9.33 6.85 -3.33
C GLY A 224 -8.57 8.10 -2.92
N PHE A 225 -7.23 8.00 -2.84
CA PHE A 225 -6.39 9.18 -2.59
C PHE A 225 -6.44 10.20 -3.74
N LEU A 226 -6.67 9.74 -4.97
CA LEU A 226 -6.85 10.60 -6.14
C LEU A 226 -8.29 11.05 -6.36
N ALA A 227 -9.25 10.61 -5.53
CA ALA A 227 -10.67 10.92 -5.72
C ALA A 227 -10.92 12.44 -5.77
N ASN A 228 -10.28 13.17 -4.87
CA ASN A 228 -10.36 14.61 -4.73
C ASN A 228 -9.04 15.15 -4.14
N GLU A 229 -8.91 16.47 -4.12
CA GLU A 229 -7.71 17.14 -3.65
C GLU A 229 -7.50 17.04 -2.13
N GLU A 230 -8.57 16.94 -1.34
CA GLU A 230 -8.50 16.79 0.12
C GLU A 230 -7.83 15.46 0.51
N ASN A 231 -8.28 14.36 -0.10
CA ASN A 231 -7.70 13.03 0.10
C ASN A 231 -6.22 13.00 -0.32
N TRP A 232 -5.89 13.63 -1.45
CA TRP A 232 -4.51 13.67 -1.94
C TRP A 232 -3.61 14.46 -0.99
N LYS A 233 -4.05 15.63 -0.50
CA LYS A 233 -3.31 16.43 0.48
C LYS A 233 -3.12 15.70 1.80
N ALA A 234 -4.11 14.94 2.27
CA ALA A 234 -3.98 14.13 3.47
C ALA A 234 -2.90 13.06 3.32
N MET A 235 -2.81 12.40 2.15
CA MET A 235 -1.71 11.47 1.87
C MET A 235 -0.36 12.17 1.77
N LYS A 236 -0.28 13.31 1.07
CA LYS A 236 0.95 14.12 0.99
C LYS A 236 1.47 14.52 2.36
N ASP A 237 0.58 14.95 3.27
CA ASP A 237 0.96 15.30 4.64
C ASP A 237 1.53 14.08 5.40
N MET A 238 0.97 12.89 5.23
CA MET A 238 1.55 11.68 5.82
C MET A 238 2.93 11.34 5.25
N GLU A 239 3.12 11.48 3.93
CA GLU A 239 4.41 11.27 3.27
C GLU A 239 5.46 12.27 3.77
N GLU A 240 5.14 13.56 3.82
CA GLU A 240 6.03 14.63 4.31
C GLU A 240 6.37 14.51 5.80
N ARG A 241 5.50 13.85 6.57
CA ARG A 241 5.74 13.52 7.98
C ARG A 241 6.42 12.16 8.17
N ASN A 242 6.81 11.47 7.10
CA ASN A 242 7.44 10.15 7.12
C ASN A 242 6.59 9.10 7.86
N LEU A 243 5.26 9.11 7.67
CA LEU A 243 4.31 8.24 8.39
C LEU A 243 3.77 7.05 7.56
N ILE A 244 4.37 6.79 6.40
CA ILE A 244 4.09 5.62 5.55
C ILE A 244 5.39 4.85 5.40
N LEU A 245 5.57 3.83 6.25
CA LEU A 245 6.82 3.09 6.37
C LEU A 245 6.78 1.82 5.51
N PRO A 246 7.51 1.76 4.38
CA PRO A 246 7.66 0.52 3.64
C PRO A 246 8.61 -0.44 4.37
N VAL A 247 8.28 -1.73 4.37
CA VAL A 247 9.09 -2.79 4.99
C VAL A 247 9.11 -4.01 4.07
N VAL A 248 10.30 -4.54 3.78
CA VAL A 248 10.41 -5.85 3.13
C VAL A 248 10.12 -6.93 4.16
N GLY A 249 9.11 -7.76 3.96
CA GLY A 249 8.72 -8.75 4.96
C GLY A 249 7.95 -9.92 4.40
N ASP A 250 8.44 -11.12 4.68
CA ASP A 250 7.65 -12.35 4.58
C ASP A 250 6.69 -12.42 5.77
N PHE A 251 5.42 -12.70 5.49
CA PHE A 251 4.38 -12.81 6.52
C PHE A 251 4.60 -14.02 7.43
N ALA A 252 5.22 -15.08 6.91
CA ALA A 252 5.70 -16.23 7.68
C ALA A 252 7.19 -16.09 8.08
N GLY A 253 7.83 -14.96 7.76
CA GLY A 253 9.20 -14.64 8.13
C GLY A 253 9.39 -14.48 9.63
N SER A 254 10.63 -14.57 10.10
CA SER A 254 10.95 -14.55 11.54
C SER A 254 11.21 -13.14 12.08
N LYS A 255 11.23 -12.10 11.24
CA LYS A 255 11.71 -10.77 11.62
C LYS A 255 10.68 -9.67 11.42
N ALA A 256 10.12 -9.47 10.22
CA ALA A 256 9.43 -8.22 9.87
C ALA A 256 8.23 -7.91 10.79
N ILE A 257 7.20 -8.77 10.78
CA ILE A 257 5.99 -8.58 11.61
C ILE A 257 6.33 -8.61 13.11
N ARG A 258 7.26 -9.49 13.52
CA ARG A 258 7.67 -9.62 14.93
C ARG A 258 8.40 -8.39 15.44
N GLY A 259 9.33 -7.86 14.65
CA GLY A 259 10.11 -6.66 14.96
C GLY A 259 9.23 -5.43 15.05
N VAL A 260 8.28 -5.28 14.11
CA VAL A 260 7.23 -4.26 14.18
C VAL A 260 6.40 -4.43 15.45
N GLY A 261 5.91 -5.64 15.75
CA GLY A 261 5.12 -5.91 16.95
C GLY A 261 5.84 -5.56 18.24
N ALA A 262 7.13 -5.91 18.36
CA ALA A 262 7.96 -5.56 19.52
C ALA A 262 8.10 -4.04 19.67
N TRP A 263 8.43 -3.34 18.59
CA TRP A 263 8.57 -1.89 18.62
C TRP A 263 7.24 -1.19 18.94
N LEU A 264 6.12 -1.61 18.34
CA LEU A 264 4.80 -1.04 18.65
C LEU A 264 4.40 -1.22 20.11
N LYS A 265 4.76 -2.34 20.74
CA LYS A 265 4.57 -2.57 22.18
C LYS A 265 5.39 -1.58 23.03
N GLU A 266 6.65 -1.34 22.65
CA GLU A 266 7.50 -0.31 23.28
C GLU A 266 6.88 1.09 23.16
N GLN A 267 6.28 1.39 22.00
CA GLN A 267 5.58 2.64 21.72
C GLN A 267 4.13 2.69 22.26
N GLY A 268 3.70 1.66 22.98
CA GLY A 268 2.34 1.62 23.51
C GLY A 268 1.21 1.68 22.49
N ALA A 269 1.51 1.42 21.23
CA ALA A 269 0.56 1.52 20.14
C ALA A 269 -0.30 0.26 20.03
N VAL A 270 -1.43 0.37 19.34
CA VAL A 270 -2.35 -0.75 19.06
C VAL A 270 -2.64 -0.77 17.57
N VAL A 271 -2.69 -1.97 16.98
CA VAL A 271 -3.06 -2.14 15.58
C VAL A 271 -4.55 -1.95 15.40
N SER A 272 -4.92 -1.07 14.47
CA SER A 272 -6.31 -0.86 14.04
C SER A 272 -6.75 -1.94 13.06
N ALA A 273 -6.00 -2.06 11.97
CA ALA A 273 -6.32 -2.97 10.89
C ALA A 273 -5.06 -3.50 10.21
N PHE A 274 -5.20 -4.68 9.60
CA PHE A 274 -4.16 -5.29 8.79
C PHE A 274 -4.76 -5.77 7.46
N TYR A 275 -4.41 -5.08 6.36
CA TYR A 275 -4.79 -5.46 5.01
C TYR A 275 -3.88 -6.56 4.44
N LEU A 276 -4.48 -7.68 4.02
CA LEU A 276 -3.78 -8.89 3.59
C LEU A 276 -3.92 -9.18 2.09
N SER A 277 -4.75 -8.43 1.35
CA SER A 277 -5.13 -8.81 -0.02
C SER A 277 -5.53 -10.31 -0.05
N ASN A 278 -4.96 -11.10 -0.97
CA ASN A 278 -5.10 -12.54 -1.04
C ASN A 278 -3.88 -13.32 -0.50
N VAL A 279 -3.00 -12.71 0.31
CA VAL A 279 -1.76 -13.33 0.83
C VAL A 279 -2.02 -14.68 1.50
N GLU A 280 -3.13 -14.81 2.21
CA GLU A 280 -3.51 -16.03 2.91
C GLU A 280 -3.63 -17.23 1.98
N GLN A 281 -3.98 -17.05 0.70
CA GLN A 281 -4.03 -18.14 -0.28
C GLN A 281 -2.64 -18.74 -0.52
N TYR A 282 -1.61 -17.89 -0.55
CA TYR A 282 -0.21 -18.31 -0.72
C TYR A 282 0.33 -18.98 0.54
N LEU A 283 0.05 -18.40 1.72
CA LEU A 283 0.44 -18.99 3.01
C LEU A 283 -0.18 -20.37 3.22
N ASN A 284 -1.46 -20.53 2.88
CA ASN A 284 -2.17 -21.81 2.91
C ASN A 284 -1.56 -22.82 1.95
N ARG A 285 -1.31 -22.43 0.70
CA ARG A 285 -0.71 -23.30 -0.32
C ARG A 285 0.67 -23.80 0.09
N ASN A 286 1.43 -22.96 0.80
CA ASN A 286 2.78 -23.26 1.25
C ASN A 286 2.82 -23.92 2.64
N GLY A 287 1.68 -24.09 3.32
CA GLY A 287 1.62 -24.72 4.64
C GLY A 287 2.21 -23.90 5.78
N VAL A 288 2.27 -22.57 5.65
CA VAL A 288 2.92 -21.66 6.61
C VAL A 288 1.96 -20.65 7.25
N GLU A 289 0.65 -20.83 7.06
CA GLU A 289 -0.39 -19.97 7.66
C GLU A 289 -0.29 -19.91 9.18
N ASP A 290 -0.02 -21.04 9.85
CA ASP A 290 0.13 -21.09 11.31
C ASP A 290 1.30 -20.21 11.80
N VAL A 291 2.39 -20.16 11.04
CA VAL A 291 3.55 -19.31 11.36
C VAL A 291 3.17 -17.83 11.26
N PHE A 292 2.45 -17.45 10.20
CA PHE A 292 1.93 -16.09 10.04
C PHE A 292 1.00 -15.71 11.20
N LEU A 293 0.05 -16.56 11.58
CA LEU A 293 -0.85 -16.27 12.69
C LEU A 293 -0.10 -16.16 14.02
N CYS A 294 0.98 -16.93 14.21
CA CYS A 294 1.88 -16.79 15.35
C CYS A 294 2.70 -15.49 15.32
N ASN A 295 3.03 -14.95 14.15
CA ASN A 295 3.62 -13.63 14.02
C ASN A 295 2.61 -12.53 14.36
N VAL A 296 1.36 -12.65 13.87
CA VAL A 296 0.26 -11.74 14.19
C VAL A 296 -0.02 -11.71 15.69
N ALA A 297 0.05 -12.85 16.39
CA ALA A 297 -0.10 -12.94 17.83
C ALA A 297 0.93 -12.10 18.62
N GLN A 298 2.05 -11.71 17.98
CA GLN A 298 3.06 -10.84 18.58
C GLN A 298 2.75 -9.35 18.44
N LEU A 299 1.74 -8.96 17.66
CA LEU A 299 1.32 -7.57 17.52
C LEU A 299 0.52 -7.11 18.75
N PRO A 300 0.54 -5.82 19.11
CA PRO A 300 -0.38 -5.27 20.10
C PRO A 300 -1.78 -5.12 19.51
N LEU A 301 -2.68 -6.05 19.84
CA LEU A 301 -4.04 -6.16 19.31
C LEU A 301 -5.10 -5.97 20.42
N ASP A 302 -6.28 -5.49 20.06
CA ASP A 302 -7.49 -5.56 20.90
C ASP A 302 -8.68 -6.14 20.11
N ASP A 303 -9.86 -6.15 20.74
CA ASP A 303 -11.10 -6.66 20.16
C ASP A 303 -11.58 -5.92 18.91
N THR A 304 -11.04 -4.72 18.65
CA THR A 304 -11.32 -3.91 17.46
C THR A 304 -10.31 -4.12 16.33
N SER A 305 -9.18 -4.79 16.60
CA SER A 305 -8.15 -5.06 15.59
C SER A 305 -8.70 -5.97 14.49
N THR A 306 -8.73 -5.49 13.25
CA THR A 306 -9.48 -6.09 12.15
C THR A 306 -8.59 -6.46 10.95
N PHE A 307 -8.66 -7.70 10.49
CA PHE A 307 -8.10 -8.08 9.19
C PHE A 307 -9.01 -7.61 8.06
N ILE A 308 -8.38 -7.16 6.98
CA ILE A 308 -9.03 -6.83 5.71
C ILE A 308 -8.42 -7.75 4.66
N PHE A 309 -9.20 -8.55 3.96
CA PHE A 309 -8.67 -9.55 3.02
C PHE A 309 -9.62 -9.79 1.85
N THR A 310 -9.08 -10.27 0.73
CA THR A 310 -9.79 -10.43 -0.53
C THR A 310 -9.70 -11.87 -1.03
N GLY A 311 -10.78 -12.37 -1.63
CA GLY A 311 -10.89 -13.74 -2.14
C GLY A 311 -11.33 -14.75 -1.08
N ALA A 312 -11.17 -16.05 -1.37
CA ALA A 312 -11.58 -17.15 -0.49
C ALA A 312 -10.68 -17.26 0.76
N GLY A 313 -10.72 -16.24 1.62
CA GLY A 313 -10.24 -16.35 2.99
C GLY A 313 -11.26 -17.08 3.86
N ARG A 314 -10.88 -17.30 5.11
CA ARG A 314 -11.61 -18.10 6.09
C ARG A 314 -12.97 -17.48 6.43
N PHE A 315 -14.06 -18.10 5.98
CA PHE A 315 -15.40 -17.81 6.51
C PHE A 315 -15.68 -18.68 7.73
N GLY A 316 -15.22 -18.21 8.89
CA GLY A 316 -15.54 -18.81 10.19
C GLY A 316 -14.75 -20.08 10.54
N GLY A 317 -14.34 -20.16 11.81
CA GLY A 317 -13.88 -21.39 12.46
C GLY A 317 -12.36 -21.52 12.54
N GLY A 318 -11.80 -21.40 13.76
CA GLY A 318 -10.37 -21.52 14.11
C GLY A 318 -9.66 -22.81 13.67
N PHE A 319 -8.37 -22.91 14.02
CA PHE A 319 -7.37 -23.86 13.49
C PHE A 319 -7.95 -25.25 13.15
N GLY A 320 -7.82 -25.67 11.89
CA GLY A 320 -8.26 -26.99 11.41
C GLY A 320 -9.75 -27.13 11.04
N GLY A 321 -10.56 -26.07 11.14
CA GLY A 321 -11.99 -26.11 10.77
C GLY A 321 -12.23 -26.17 9.25
N GLY A 322 -12.53 -27.36 8.73
CA GLY A 322 -12.97 -27.59 7.36
C GLY A 322 -14.32 -26.92 7.08
N GLY A 323 -14.27 -25.70 6.55
CA GLY A 323 -15.43 -24.92 6.11
C GLY A 323 -15.00 -23.80 5.17
N ARG A 324 -14.44 -24.16 4.01
CA ARG A 324 -14.04 -23.18 2.99
C ARG A 324 -15.27 -22.80 2.16
N GLY A 325 -15.93 -21.72 2.55
CA GLY A 325 -17.01 -21.13 1.75
C GLY A 325 -16.44 -20.59 0.43
N GLY A 326 -16.71 -21.30 -0.67
CA GLY A 326 -16.48 -20.79 -2.01
C GLY A 326 -17.43 -19.63 -2.33
N GLY A 327 -16.93 -18.64 -3.06
CA GLY A 327 -17.75 -17.56 -3.61
C GLY A 327 -17.18 -16.16 -3.36
N GLY A 328 -16.03 -15.85 -3.93
CA GLY A 328 -15.51 -14.49 -3.96
C GLY A 328 -14.25 -14.46 -4.79
N GLY A 329 -14.34 -13.98 -6.04
CA GLY A 329 -13.14 -13.60 -6.79
C GLY A 329 -12.45 -12.39 -6.13
N LEU A 330 -11.41 -11.84 -6.75
CA LEU A 330 -10.74 -10.60 -6.32
C LEU A 330 -11.63 -9.33 -6.36
N ASN A 331 -12.94 -9.53 -6.51
CA ASN A 331 -13.97 -8.50 -6.51
C ASN A 331 -14.66 -8.34 -5.15
N THR A 332 -14.34 -9.18 -4.15
CA THR A 332 -14.97 -9.09 -2.83
C THR A 332 -13.92 -9.12 -1.73
N THR A 333 -13.96 -8.07 -0.91
CA THR A 333 -13.14 -7.89 0.27
C THR A 333 -13.99 -8.14 1.51
N PHE A 334 -13.37 -8.68 2.56
CA PHE A 334 -14.01 -9.12 3.79
C PHE A 334 -13.26 -8.58 5.00
N LEU A 335 -13.95 -8.58 6.14
CA LEU A 335 -13.44 -8.17 7.44
C LEU A 335 -13.52 -9.33 8.42
N ARG A 336 -12.50 -9.54 9.25
CA ARG A 336 -12.58 -10.48 10.40
C ARG A 336 -11.71 -10.03 11.58
N PRO A 337 -12.05 -10.40 12.83
CA PRO A 337 -11.25 -10.03 13.99
C PRO A 337 -9.86 -10.70 13.99
N MET A 338 -8.80 -9.93 14.23
CA MET A 338 -7.43 -10.46 14.28
C MET A 338 -7.19 -11.37 15.48
N LEU A 339 -7.69 -10.97 16.66
CA LEU A 339 -7.52 -11.74 17.89
C LEU A 339 -8.15 -13.14 17.79
N ALA A 340 -9.29 -13.28 17.12
CA ALA A 340 -9.95 -14.58 16.98
C ALA A 340 -9.04 -15.61 16.27
N ASP A 341 -8.31 -15.15 15.27
CA ASP A 341 -7.48 -16.00 14.42
C ASP A 341 -6.07 -16.20 14.97
N ALA A 342 -5.55 -15.29 15.80
CA ALA A 342 -4.24 -15.41 16.44
C ALA A 342 -4.25 -16.21 17.76
N LYS A 343 -5.43 -16.59 18.28
CA LYS A 343 -5.63 -17.18 19.62
C LYS A 343 -4.81 -18.44 19.92
N SER A 344 -4.61 -19.34 18.95
CA SER A 344 -3.93 -20.63 19.21
C SER A 344 -2.43 -20.46 19.48
N CYS A 345 -1.84 -19.35 19.01
CA CYS A 345 -0.44 -19.01 19.17
C CYS A 345 -0.16 -18.17 20.43
N ALA A 346 -1.22 -17.65 21.07
CA ALA A 346 -1.12 -16.97 22.36
C ALA A 346 -0.99 -18.02 23.48
N LYS A 347 0.19 -18.64 23.60
CA LYS A 347 0.60 -19.44 24.75
C LYS A 347 1.84 -18.84 25.39
#